data_AF-A0A2V8ZID9-F1
#
_entry.id   AF-A0A2V8ZID9-F1
#
_cell.length_a   1.000
_cell.length_b   1.000
_cell.length_c   1.000
_cell.angle_alpha   90.00
_cell.angle_beta   90.00
_cell.angle_gamma   90.00
#
_symmetry.space_group_name_H-M   'P 1'
#
loop_
_entity.id
_entity.type
_entity.pdbx_description
1 polymer ?
#
loop_
_entity_poly.entity_id
_entity_poly.type
_entity_poly.pdbx_seq_one_letter_code
_entity_poly.pdbx_strand_id
1 'polypeptide(L)'
;MREGAPRRCRSRNPGCTHSPVSGWAPPSEEQVAEFLELLRDNPKQKVFVHCHFGHDRTGVFVAAYRMAVDKWSAEQALGEMRFFGFNGFWHPSMKKFIRGFPAHMRSVTGRRGLVEAAPP
;
A
#
# COMPACT_ATOMS: atom_id res chain seq x y z
N MET A 1 -34.42 -12.49 -7.18
CA MET A 1 -33.13 -12.38 -6.48
C MET A 1 -32.28 -11.37 -7.24
N ARG A 2 -31.91 -10.24 -6.65
CA ARG A 2 -31.03 -9.25 -7.29
C ARG A 2 -29.68 -9.34 -6.59
N GLU A 3 -28.66 -9.77 -7.32
CA GLU A 3 -27.28 -9.80 -6.87
C GLU A 3 -26.85 -8.36 -6.52
N GLY A 4 -26.53 -8.14 -5.24
CA GLY A 4 -26.15 -6.83 -4.73
C GLY A 4 -24.75 -6.47 -5.22
N ALA A 5 -24.65 -5.39 -6.00
CA ALA A 5 -23.37 -4.79 -6.37
C ALA A 5 -22.50 -4.56 -5.12
N PRO A 6 -21.17 -4.79 -5.20
CA PRO A 6 -20.28 -4.64 -4.06
C PRO A 6 -20.40 -3.21 -3.49
N ARG A 7 -20.55 -3.10 -2.16
CA ARG A 7 -20.70 -1.82 -1.47
C ARG A 7 -19.48 -0.95 -1.74
N ARG A 8 -19.60 -0.01 -2.68
CA ARG A 8 -18.56 0.97 -2.98
C ARG A 8 -18.22 1.71 -1.69
N CYS A 9 -16.93 1.84 -1.37
CA CYS A 9 -16.45 2.73 -0.32
C CYS A 9 -17.06 4.11 -0.52
N ARG A 10 -18.15 4.43 0.19
CA ARG A 10 -18.80 5.73 0.08
C ARG A 10 -17.93 6.70 0.85
N SER A 11 -17.67 7.87 0.27
CA SER A 11 -16.95 9.01 0.87
C SER A 11 -17.51 9.51 2.22
N ARG A 12 -18.57 8.88 2.75
CA ARG A 12 -19.25 9.22 4.02
C ARG A 12 -19.11 8.14 5.10
N ASN A 13 -18.28 7.11 4.90
CA ASN A 13 -17.96 6.17 5.97
C ASN A 13 -16.57 6.49 6.56
N PRO A 14 -16.46 6.97 7.81
CA PRO A 14 -15.18 7.36 8.40
C PRO A 14 -14.16 6.22 8.51
N GLY A 15 -14.59 4.96 8.37
CA GLY A 15 -13.69 3.79 8.34
C GLY A 15 -13.25 3.34 6.94
N CYS A 16 -13.47 4.13 5.89
CA CYS A 16 -13.16 3.73 4.51
C CYS A 16 -12.50 4.85 3.70
N THR A 17 -11.25 4.64 3.32
CA THR A 17 -10.47 5.55 2.47
C THR A 17 -10.41 5.03 1.04
N HIS A 18 -10.75 5.88 0.07
CA HIS A 18 -10.66 5.54 -1.35
C HIS A 18 -9.51 6.29 -2.00
N SER A 19 -8.44 5.57 -2.34
CA SER A 19 -7.28 6.10 -3.06
C SER A 19 -7.29 5.63 -4.52
N PRO A 20 -7.53 6.52 -5.51
CA PRO A 20 -7.56 6.14 -6.91
C PRO A 20 -6.15 5.83 -7.43
N VAL A 21 -5.90 4.58 -7.81
CA VAL A 21 -4.61 4.13 -8.36
C VAL A 21 -4.81 3.48 -9.72
N SER A 22 -4.02 3.90 -10.71
CA SER A 22 -4.02 3.33 -12.06
C SER A 22 -3.78 1.81 -12.03
N GLY A 23 -4.48 1.06 -12.89
CA GLY A 23 -4.27 -0.39 -13.00
C GLY A 23 -2.87 -0.80 -13.45
N TRP A 24 -2.11 0.11 -14.06
CA TRP A 24 -0.83 -0.18 -14.73
C TRP A 24 0.39 0.46 -14.07
N ALA A 25 0.17 1.39 -13.15
CA ALA A 25 1.23 2.16 -12.49
C ALA A 25 1.17 1.96 -10.97
N PRO A 26 2.32 2.06 -10.28
CA PRO A 26 2.31 2.09 -8.82
C PRO A 26 1.50 3.30 -8.29
N PRO A 27 1.01 3.24 -7.04
CA PRO A 27 0.54 4.43 -6.33
C PRO A 27 1.64 5.49 -6.25
N SER A 28 1.24 6.75 -6.05
CA SER A 28 2.19 7.82 -5.76
C SER A 28 2.81 7.66 -4.38
N GLU A 29 3.95 8.32 -4.15
CA GLU A 29 4.60 8.29 -2.83
C GLU A 29 3.68 8.88 -1.76
N GLU A 30 2.92 9.93 -2.08
CA GLU A 30 1.94 10.56 -1.19
C GLU A 30 0.81 9.62 -0.81
N GLN A 31 0.29 8.84 -1.77
CA GLN A 31 -0.77 7.85 -1.50
C GLN A 31 -0.27 6.75 -0.55
N VAL A 32 0.98 6.31 -0.71
CA VAL A 32 1.58 5.31 0.18
C VAL A 32 1.84 5.90 1.57
N ALA A 33 2.30 7.15 1.64
CA ALA A 33 2.51 7.83 2.92
C ALA A 33 1.20 8.04 3.68
N GLU A 34 0.13 8.49 3.02
CA GLU A 34 -1.21 8.62 3.62
C GLU A 34 -1.71 7.27 4.15
N PHE A 35 -1.51 6.20 3.39
CA PHE A 35 -1.86 4.84 3.84
C PHE A 35 -1.10 4.43 5.11
N LEU A 36 0.20 4.69 5.17
CA LEU A 36 1.01 4.35 6.34
C LEU A 36 0.68 5.22 7.55
N GLU A 37 0.43 6.51 7.35
CA GLU A 37 -0.07 7.44 8.39
C GLU A 37 -1.38 6.94 8.97
N LEU A 38 -2.34 6.53 8.12
CA LEU A 38 -3.61 5.98 8.56
C LEU A 38 -3.44 4.74 9.44
N LEU A 39 -2.51 3.84 9.11
CA LEU A 39 -2.22 2.66 9.91
C LEU A 39 -1.56 3.02 11.25
N ARG A 40 -0.61 3.95 11.23
CA ARG A 40 0.07 4.42 12.44
C ARG A 40 -0.90 5.08 13.41
N ASP A 41 -1.83 5.88 12.90
CA ASP A 41 -2.81 6.61 13.72
C ASP A 41 -3.90 5.67 14.27
N ASN A 42 -4.00 4.42 13.78
CA ASN A 42 -5.01 3.43 14.15
C ASN A 42 -4.41 2.05 14.55
N PRO A 43 -3.51 1.98 15.55
CA PRO A 43 -2.67 0.79 15.81
C PRO A 43 -3.41 -0.47 16.25
N LYS A 44 -4.67 -0.36 16.70
CA LYS A 44 -5.50 -1.50 17.15
C LYS A 44 -6.58 -1.91 16.15
N GLN A 45 -6.65 -1.26 15.00
CA GLN A 45 -7.68 -1.53 14.01
C GLN A 45 -7.19 -2.53 12.96
N LYS A 46 -8.08 -3.46 12.59
CA LYS A 46 -7.87 -4.32 11.42
C LYS A 46 -8.20 -3.53 10.17
N VAL A 47 -7.22 -3.35 9.29
CA VAL A 47 -7.43 -2.66 8.01
C VAL A 47 -7.54 -3.67 6.89
N PHE A 48 -8.59 -3.52 6.09
CA PHE A 48 -8.79 -4.28 4.87
C PHE A 48 -8.43 -3.42 3.66
N VAL A 49 -7.45 -3.88 2.87
CA VAL A 49 -6.99 -3.19 1.66
C VAL A 49 -7.33 -4.03 0.45
N HIS A 50 -7.98 -3.44 -0.54
CA HIS A 50 -8.29 -4.13 -1.80
C HIS A 50 -8.15 -3.17 -2.99
N CYS A 51 -7.96 -3.74 -4.17
CA CYS A 51 -8.10 -3.04 -5.44
C CYS A 51 -9.24 -3.69 -6.25
N HIS A 52 -9.17 -3.68 -7.59
CA HIS A 52 -10.19 -4.33 -8.40
C HIS A 52 -10.09 -5.87 -8.31
N PHE A 53 -8.88 -6.42 -8.42
CA PHE A 53 -8.62 -7.87 -8.37
C PHE A 53 -7.94 -8.34 -7.07
N GLY A 54 -7.47 -7.40 -6.24
CA GLY A 54 -6.91 -7.70 -4.91
C GLY A 54 -5.46 -8.17 -4.86
N HIS A 55 -4.73 -8.26 -5.98
CA HIS A 55 -3.34 -8.73 -5.98
C HIS A 55 -2.30 -7.62 -6.23
N ASP A 56 -2.30 -6.92 -7.37
CA ASP A 56 -1.14 -6.07 -7.73
C ASP A 56 -1.01 -4.81 -6.87
N ARG A 57 -1.95 -3.86 -7.02
CA ARG A 57 -1.93 -2.58 -6.28
C ARG A 57 -2.05 -2.80 -4.79
N THR A 58 -2.87 -3.77 -4.39
CA THR A 58 -3.00 -4.21 -2.99
C THR A 58 -1.65 -4.68 -2.46
N GLY A 59 -0.93 -5.50 -3.24
CA GLY A 59 0.40 -5.96 -2.91
C GLY A 59 1.40 -4.81 -2.73
N VAL A 60 1.33 -3.75 -3.53
CA VAL A 60 2.23 -2.59 -3.38
C VAL A 60 2.03 -1.87 -2.03
N PHE A 61 0.78 -1.64 -1.61
CA PHE A 61 0.51 -1.04 -0.30
C PHE A 61 0.95 -1.93 0.86
N VAL A 62 0.67 -3.24 0.78
CA VAL A 62 1.09 -4.20 1.82
C VAL A 62 2.62 -4.31 1.87
N ALA A 63 3.29 -4.39 0.72
CA ALA A 63 4.75 -4.41 0.64
C ALA A 63 5.38 -3.15 1.26
N ALA A 64 4.80 -1.97 0.99
CA ALA A 64 5.24 -0.73 1.62
C ALA A 64 5.14 -0.79 3.16
N TYR A 65 4.04 -1.36 3.69
CA TYR A 65 3.89 -1.59 5.13
C TYR A 65 4.96 -2.56 5.67
N ARG A 66 5.18 -3.72 5.02
CA ARG A 66 6.21 -4.69 5.42
C ARG A 66 7.59 -4.06 5.50
N MET A 67 7.92 -3.20 4.53
CA MET A 67 9.24 -2.55 4.50
C MET A 67 9.35 -1.41 5.52
N ALA A 68 8.30 -0.61 5.69
CA ALA A 68 8.31 0.54 6.59
C ALA A 68 8.23 0.14 8.06
N VAL A 69 7.35 -0.81 8.40
CA VAL A 69 7.04 -1.22 9.78
C VAL A 69 7.80 -2.49 10.15
N ASP A 70 7.61 -3.58 9.39
CA ASP A 70 8.22 -4.89 9.71
C ASP A 70 9.71 -4.98 9.29
N LYS A 71 10.27 -3.92 8.70
CA LYS A 71 11.68 -3.82 8.25
C LYS A 71 12.11 -4.89 7.26
N TRP A 72 11.18 -5.41 6.47
CA TRP A 72 11.49 -6.38 5.43
C TRP A 72 12.36 -5.76 4.33
N SER A 73 13.23 -6.59 3.75
CA SER A 73 13.91 -6.25 2.50
C SER A 73 12.91 -6.18 1.34
N ALA A 74 13.26 -5.43 0.29
CA ALA A 74 12.43 -5.32 -0.90
C ALA A 74 12.14 -6.69 -1.55
N GLU A 75 13.10 -7.62 -1.50
CA GLU A 75 12.92 -8.95 -2.10
C GLU A 75 12.01 -9.86 -1.26
N GLN A 76 12.02 -9.74 0.07
CA GLN A 76 11.03 -10.41 0.94
C GLN A 76 9.61 -9.89 0.64
N ALA A 77 9.45 -8.57 0.58
CA ALA A 77 8.15 -7.96 0.27
C ALA A 77 7.65 -8.34 -1.14
N LEU A 78 8.54 -8.31 -2.15
CA LEU A 78 8.22 -8.80 -3.49
C LEU A 78 7.91 -10.31 -3.52
N GLY A 79 8.52 -11.09 -2.64
CA GLY A 79 8.21 -12.51 -2.46
C GLY A 79 6.77 -12.72 -2.01
N GLU A 80 6.33 -11.97 -0.99
CA GLU A 80 4.93 -12.00 -0.52
C GLU A 80 3.96 -11.53 -1.60
N MET A 81 4.28 -10.43 -2.30
CA MET A 81 3.46 -9.98 -3.43
C MET A 81 3.26 -11.09 -4.47
N ARG A 82 4.34 -11.80 -4.86
CA ARG A 82 4.26 -12.92 -5.82
C ARG A 82 3.45 -14.08 -5.28
N PHE A 83 3.60 -14.41 -4.00
CA PHE A 83 2.83 -15.46 -3.34
C PHE A 83 1.32 -15.18 -3.43
N PHE A 84 0.91 -13.91 -3.30
CA PHE A 84 -0.48 -13.47 -3.45
C PHE A 84 -0.88 -13.09 -4.89
N GLY A 85 -0.14 -13.54 -5.91
CA GLY A 85 -0.54 -13.44 -7.31
C GLY A 85 -0.10 -12.17 -8.04
N PHE A 86 0.82 -11.37 -7.48
CA PHE A 86 1.41 -10.23 -8.20
C PHE A 86 2.14 -10.69 -9.46
N ASN A 87 1.74 -10.14 -10.60
CA ASN A 87 2.39 -10.44 -11.87
C ASN A 87 3.41 -9.36 -12.26
N GLY A 88 4.63 -9.50 -11.73
CA GLY A 88 5.71 -8.55 -11.96
C GLY A 88 6.20 -8.45 -13.40
N PHE A 89 5.85 -9.39 -14.29
CA PHE A 89 6.16 -9.30 -15.72
C PHE A 89 5.27 -8.25 -16.41
N TRP A 90 3.98 -8.21 -16.07
CA TRP A 90 3.04 -7.20 -16.59
C TRP A 90 3.12 -5.86 -15.87
N HIS A 91 3.65 -5.84 -14.63
CA HIS A 91 3.76 -4.63 -13.81
C HIS A 91 5.20 -4.33 -13.37
N PRO A 92 6.14 -4.09 -14.32
CA PRO A 92 7.54 -3.83 -14.01
C PRO A 92 7.73 -2.52 -13.23
N SER A 93 6.86 -1.52 -13.45
CA SER A 93 6.85 -0.24 -12.75
C SER A 93 6.60 -0.40 -11.24
N MET A 94 5.66 -1.27 -10.86
CA MET A 94 5.36 -1.57 -9.46
C MET A 94 6.51 -2.33 -8.77
N LYS A 95 7.13 -3.27 -9.49
CA LYS A 95 8.33 -3.96 -9.00
C LYS A 95 9.49 -3.00 -8.78
N LYS A 96 9.71 -2.05 -9.69
CA LYS A 96 10.73 -1.01 -9.57
C LYS A 96 10.45 -0.09 -8.38
N PHE A 97 9.20 0.31 -8.19
CA PHE A 97 8.78 1.14 -7.06
C PHE A 97 9.14 0.52 -5.71
N ILE A 98 8.81 -0.76 -5.50
CA ILE A 98 9.12 -1.48 -4.26
C ILE A 98 10.64 -1.59 -4.02
N ARG A 99 11.42 -1.83 -5.08
CA ARG A 99 12.89 -1.87 -4.95
C ARG A 99 13.50 -0.52 -4.59
N GLY A 100 12.92 0.58 -5.07
CA GLY A 100 13.32 1.94 -4.74
C GLY A 100 12.77 2.47 -3.42
N PHE A 101 11.87 1.75 -2.77
CA PHE A 101 11.02 2.24 -1.68
C PHE A 101 11.77 2.95 -0.52
N PRO A 102 12.94 2.47 -0.04
CA PRO A 102 13.67 3.18 1.02
C PRO A 102 14.15 4.59 0.61
N ALA A 103 14.39 4.85 -0.67
CA ALA A 103 14.73 6.19 -1.17
C ALA A 103 13.49 7.09 -1.26
N HIS A 104 12.37 6.54 -1.75
CA HIS A 104 11.08 7.23 -1.88
C HIS A 104 10.48 7.64 -0.53
N MET A 105 10.70 6.87 0.53
CA MET A 105 10.20 7.26 1.85
C MET A 105 10.97 8.43 2.45
N ARG A 106 12.27 8.56 2.16
CA ARG A 106 13.09 9.68 2.64
C ARG A 106 12.66 11.01 2.01
N SER A 107 12.25 11.01 0.74
CA SER A 107 11.75 12.21 0.03
C SER A 107 10.39 12.69 0.55
N VAL A 108 9.49 11.79 0.94
CA VAL A 108 8.19 12.18 1.52
C VAL A 108 8.34 12.56 3.00
N THR A 109 9.11 11.78 3.75
CA THR A 109 9.35 11.99 5.17
C THR A 109 10.08 13.31 5.45
N GLY A 110 11.05 13.69 4.61
CA GLY A 110 11.71 15.00 4.70
C GLY A 110 10.78 16.19 4.47
N ARG A 111 9.64 15.98 3.79
CA ARG A 111 8.59 17.00 3.57
C ARG A 111 7.52 17.04 4.67
N ARG A 112 7.36 15.95 5.45
CA ARG A 112 6.30 15.79 6.46
C ARG A 112 6.79 15.56 7.91
N GLY A 113 8.10 15.50 8.14
CA GLY A 113 8.67 15.30 9.49
C GLY A 113 8.44 13.89 10.05
N LEU A 114 8.32 12.87 9.21
CA LEU A 114 7.98 11.47 9.59
C LEU A 114 9.19 10.61 10.04
N VAL A 115 10.29 11.24 10.44
CA VAL A 115 11.35 10.48 11.11
C VAL A 115 10.82 10.04 12.48
N GLU A 116 10.93 8.75 12.74
CA GLU A 116 10.69 8.10 14.03
C GLU A 116 9.26 7.56 14.28
N ALA A 117 8.75 6.76 13.35
CA ALA A 117 7.67 5.82 13.64
C ALA A 117 8.04 4.41 13.15
N ALA A 118 9.10 3.86 13.73
CA ALA A 118 9.24 2.42 13.85
C ALA A 118 9.12 2.11 15.35
N PRO A 119 8.10 1.37 15.81
CA PRO A 119 8.16 0.86 17.17
C PRO A 119 9.39 -0.07 17.32
N PRO A 120 10.01 -0.13 18.51
CA PRO A 120 11.18 -0.97 18.76
C PRO A 120 10.91 -2.46 18.50
#